data_AF-A0AAQ5ZXH1-F1
#
_entry.id   AF-A0AAQ5ZXH1-F1
#
_cell.length_a   1.000
_cell.length_b   1.000
_cell.length_c   1.000
_cell.angle_alpha   90.00
_cell.angle_beta   90.00
_cell.angle_gamma   90.00
#
_symmetry.space_group_name_H-M   'P 1'
#
loop_
_entity.id
_entity.type
_entity.pdbx_description
1 polymer ?
#
loop_
_entity_poly.entity_id
_entity_poly.type
_entity_poly.pdbx_seq_one_letter_code
_entity_poly.pdbx_strand_id
1 'polypeptide(L)'
;MWLLLKSQIISSFVHCSNNIPFKEKNLIQYYFSNAQNGKQEFSEHDIETPHGVLHVTMRGVPKGNRPVILTYHDIGLNHKSCFNTLFNYEDMQEITQHFAVVHVDAPGQQEAAPPFPSGYRYPTMDELAEMLPSVMTQVNSVIGIGVGAGAYILTRFALNNPTLVEGLVLINVDPCAEGWIDWAASKLSGWTSNLVDIVMAHHFSTDELTDNQELIQTYRLHIAQDINQDNLALFCGSYQYRRDLEIERPVVGLNEDTVNTLTCPALLVVGDTSPAVEAVVECNSRLNPTKTTLLKMADCGGLPQVVQPGKLAEAFKYFVQGMGYSKDTFSHDGLFLFLSNSDGDFMMVRSTTTGREIYIPTNYTAKVTHRWLFSGISRYKAVELLMHPDNQSGAFLIRESETSRDCYSLSVLRRTSSSYQDCVRHYRISILPNGWFYISPRLTFSCLHQLVEHYSESADGLCCRLTVPCFIQGLDNAREARPVPTTIRRPTINWKDISRKRSESDNCLVSEGLREAISSYLQMTEDNSWDT
;
A
#
# COMPACT_ATOMS: atom_id res chain seq x y z
N MET A 1 6.37 -39.95 43.16
CA MET A 1 7.73 -39.53 42.74
C MET A 1 7.71 -38.32 41.82
N TRP A 2 6.88 -38.29 40.76
CA TRP A 2 6.76 -37.14 39.83
C TRP A 2 6.20 -35.84 40.45
N LEU A 3 5.25 -35.92 41.39
CA LEU A 3 4.70 -34.75 42.08
C LEU A 3 5.67 -34.13 43.11
N LEU A 4 6.55 -34.95 43.71
CA LEU A 4 7.58 -34.48 44.65
C LEU A 4 8.74 -33.78 43.92
N LEU A 5 9.12 -34.27 42.74
CA LEU A 5 10.06 -33.60 41.84
C LEU A 5 9.53 -32.24 41.35
N LYS A 6 8.23 -32.10 41.07
CA LYS A 6 7.61 -30.79 40.74
C LYS A 6 7.71 -29.79 41.89
N SER A 7 7.42 -30.21 43.13
CA SER A 7 7.46 -29.31 44.29
C SER A 7 8.88 -28.86 44.65
N GLN A 8 9.88 -29.75 44.53
CA GLN A 8 11.29 -29.38 44.76
C GLN A 8 11.84 -28.44 43.69
N ILE A 9 11.47 -28.62 42.41
CA ILE A 9 11.87 -27.70 41.33
C ILE A 9 11.23 -26.31 41.53
N ILE A 10 9.95 -26.25 41.93
CA ILE A 10 9.25 -24.98 42.20
C ILE A 10 9.88 -24.25 43.40
N SER A 11 10.22 -24.96 44.48
CA SER A 11 10.85 -24.36 45.67
C SER A 11 12.27 -23.83 45.38
N SER A 12 13.03 -24.50 44.53
CA SER A 12 14.37 -24.05 44.12
C SER A 12 14.32 -22.88 43.11
N PHE A 13 13.29 -22.80 42.27
CA PHE A 13 13.11 -21.70 41.31
C PHE A 13 12.64 -20.39 41.96
N VAL A 14 11.74 -20.46 42.94
CA VAL A 14 11.28 -19.27 43.69
C VAL A 14 12.43 -18.63 44.46
N HIS A 15 13.40 -19.43 44.95
CA HIS A 15 14.59 -18.90 45.62
C HIS A 15 15.62 -18.29 44.66
N CYS A 16 15.68 -18.75 43.40
CA CYS A 16 16.52 -18.16 42.34
C CYS A 16 15.94 -16.89 41.71
N SER A 17 14.63 -16.65 41.83
CA SER A 17 13.90 -15.55 41.19
C SER A 17 14.19 -14.14 41.74
N ASN A 18 14.96 -14.04 42.82
CA ASN A 18 15.35 -12.74 43.42
C ASN A 18 16.62 -12.12 42.82
N ASN A 19 17.37 -12.85 41.96
CA ASN A 19 18.60 -12.37 41.33
C ASN A 19 18.58 -12.39 39.78
N ILE A 20 17.40 -12.55 39.17
CA ILE A 20 17.25 -12.54 37.71
C ILE A 20 17.00 -11.10 37.22
N PRO A 21 17.75 -10.59 36.22
CA PRO A 21 17.51 -9.27 35.64
C PRO A 21 16.08 -9.15 35.11
N PHE A 22 15.46 -7.97 35.25
CA PHE A 22 14.05 -7.69 34.91
C PHE A 22 13.64 -8.16 33.50
N LYS A 23 14.57 -8.16 32.54
CA LYS A 23 14.38 -8.63 31.15
C LYS A 23 13.97 -10.10 31.02
N GLU A 24 14.40 -11.00 31.91
CA GLU A 24 14.11 -12.43 31.80
C GLU A 24 12.82 -12.84 32.53
N LYS A 25 12.32 -12.02 33.47
CA LYS A 25 11.08 -12.30 34.20
C LYS A 25 9.84 -12.27 33.30
N ASN A 26 9.77 -11.31 32.38
CA ASN A 26 8.65 -11.16 31.44
C ASN A 26 8.65 -12.26 30.37
N LEU A 27 9.83 -12.71 29.93
CA LEU A 27 9.97 -13.83 28.98
C LEU A 27 9.44 -15.13 29.59
N ILE A 28 9.81 -15.40 30.85
CA ILE A 28 9.36 -16.60 31.57
C ILE A 28 7.84 -16.56 31.75
N GLN A 29 7.26 -15.42 32.12
CA GLN A 29 5.80 -15.29 32.26
C GLN A 29 5.06 -15.49 30.92
N TYR A 30 5.60 -14.98 29.82
CA TYR A 30 5.10 -15.19 28.46
C TYR A 30 5.14 -16.66 28.01
N TYR A 31 6.27 -17.36 28.20
CA TYR A 31 6.41 -18.77 27.83
C TYR A 31 5.58 -19.71 28.72
N PHE A 32 5.42 -19.39 30.01
CA PHE A 32 4.59 -20.19 30.93
C PHE A 32 3.09 -20.06 30.62
N SER A 33 2.61 -18.90 30.16
CA SER A 33 1.21 -18.71 29.76
C SER A 33 0.90 -19.46 28.45
N ASN A 34 1.80 -19.39 27.47
CA ASN A 34 1.63 -20.02 26.15
C ASN A 34 1.66 -21.56 26.17
N ALA A 35 2.20 -22.18 27.21
CA ALA A 35 2.27 -23.65 27.32
C ALA A 35 0.95 -24.30 27.76
N GLN A 36 -0.08 -23.53 28.14
CA GLN A 36 -1.30 -24.10 28.75
C GLN A 36 -2.57 -24.06 27.88
N ASN A 37 -2.77 -23.14 26.91
CA ASN A 37 -4.07 -23.02 26.23
C ASN A 37 -3.95 -22.62 24.74
N GLY A 38 -4.40 -23.50 23.84
CA GLY A 38 -4.44 -23.27 22.38
C GLY A 38 -5.54 -22.30 21.90
N LYS A 39 -5.67 -21.11 22.50
CA LYS A 39 -6.48 -19.99 21.99
C LYS A 39 -5.57 -18.83 21.59
N GLN A 40 -5.95 -18.08 20.56
CA GLN A 40 -5.24 -16.88 20.10
C GLN A 40 -5.43 -15.77 21.16
N GLU A 41 -4.60 -15.79 22.20
CA GLU A 41 -4.76 -14.92 23.38
C GLU A 41 -4.02 -13.60 23.18
N PHE A 42 -4.70 -12.49 23.46
CA PHE A 42 -4.13 -11.15 23.52
C PHE A 42 -3.39 -11.00 24.85
N SER A 43 -2.23 -10.34 24.85
CA SER A 43 -1.50 -10.03 26.07
C SER A 43 -1.29 -8.54 26.21
N GLU A 44 -1.88 -7.95 27.24
CA GLU A 44 -1.76 -6.55 27.61
C GLU A 44 -0.57 -6.34 28.54
N HIS A 45 0.19 -5.27 28.31
CA HIS A 45 1.37 -4.91 29.10
C HIS A 45 1.45 -3.40 29.30
N ASP A 46 1.80 -3.00 30.52
CA ASP A 46 2.15 -1.63 30.84
C ASP A 46 3.68 -1.49 30.81
N ILE A 47 4.18 -0.73 29.85
CA ILE A 47 5.62 -0.54 29.61
C ILE A 47 6.05 0.78 30.24
N GLU A 48 6.97 0.73 31.20
CA GLU A 48 7.63 1.92 31.72
C GLU A 48 8.57 2.51 30.66
N THR A 49 8.42 3.80 30.41
CA THR A 49 9.22 4.57 29.44
C THR A 49 9.77 5.83 30.10
N PRO A 50 10.70 6.56 29.47
CA PRO A 50 11.23 7.82 30.01
C PRO A 50 10.17 8.88 30.32
N HIS A 51 9.00 8.82 29.66
CA HIS A 51 7.95 9.83 29.71
C HIS A 51 6.64 9.30 30.32
N GLY A 52 6.71 8.21 31.10
CA GLY A 52 5.57 7.59 31.77
C GLY A 52 5.28 6.18 31.26
N VAL A 53 4.10 5.68 31.62
CA VAL A 53 3.66 4.32 31.26
C VAL A 53 2.95 4.34 29.91
N LEU A 54 3.29 3.38 29.05
CA LEU A 54 2.64 3.15 27.77
C LEU A 54 1.94 1.79 27.80
N HIS A 55 0.63 1.80 27.60
CA HIS A 55 -0.16 0.57 27.53
C HIS A 55 -0.06 -0.03 26.13
N VAL A 56 0.26 -1.33 26.05
CA VAL A 56 0.35 -2.03 24.77
C VAL A 56 -0.40 -3.36 24.80
N THR A 57 -1.06 -3.69 23.70
CA THR A 57 -1.72 -4.97 23.47
C THR A 57 -0.97 -5.74 22.39
N MET A 58 -0.43 -6.91 22.73
CA MET A 58 0.26 -7.77 21.77
C MET A 58 -0.66 -8.89 21.28
N ARG A 59 -0.66 -9.14 19.97
CA ARG A 59 -1.34 -10.24 19.31
C ARG A 59 -0.34 -11.05 18.49
N GLY A 60 -0.32 -12.36 18.73
CA GLY A 60 0.60 -13.28 18.06
C GLY A 60 2.01 -13.30 18.68
N VAL A 61 2.88 -14.13 18.12
CA VAL A 61 4.26 -14.33 18.59
C VAL A 61 5.23 -13.83 17.52
N PRO A 62 6.22 -12.98 17.84
CA PRO A 62 7.26 -12.59 16.89
C PRO A 62 7.99 -13.84 16.35
N LYS A 63 8.09 -13.96 15.03
CA LYS A 63 8.69 -15.15 14.37
C LYS A 63 9.99 -14.78 13.66
N GLY A 64 11.11 -15.31 14.16
CA GLY A 64 12.43 -15.18 13.52
C GLY A 64 12.84 -13.71 13.37
N ASN A 65 13.33 -13.34 12.18
CA ASN A 65 13.74 -11.97 11.85
C ASN A 65 12.61 -11.14 11.18
N ARG A 66 11.34 -11.57 11.26
CA ARG A 66 10.24 -10.78 10.70
C ARG A 66 10.00 -9.53 11.57
N PRO A 67 9.72 -8.37 10.97
CA PRO A 67 9.35 -7.19 11.72
C PRO A 67 8.02 -7.41 12.44
N VAL A 68 7.77 -6.60 13.45
CA VAL A 68 6.48 -6.52 14.15
C VAL A 68 5.63 -5.42 13.52
N ILE A 69 4.32 -5.65 13.40
CA ILE A 69 3.39 -4.59 13.01
C ILE A 69 3.10 -3.75 14.25
N LEU A 70 3.53 -2.49 14.26
CA LEU A 70 3.31 -1.57 15.37
C LEU A 70 2.22 -0.57 14.99
N THR A 71 1.15 -0.45 15.77
CA THR A 71 0.07 0.50 15.46
C THR A 71 0.01 1.65 16.47
N TYR A 72 -0.27 2.86 15.99
CA TYR A 72 -0.49 4.03 16.84
C TYR A 72 -1.76 4.77 16.38
N HIS A 73 -2.73 4.93 17.28
CA HIS A 73 -4.04 5.48 16.95
C HIS A 73 -4.05 7.02 16.88
N ASP A 74 -5.17 7.59 16.45
CA ASP A 74 -5.38 9.03 16.38
C ASP A 74 -6.06 9.60 17.65
N ILE A 75 -6.16 10.92 17.77
CA ILE A 75 -6.84 11.62 18.86
C ILE A 75 -8.32 11.20 18.96
N GLY A 76 -8.79 11.00 20.19
CA GLY A 76 -10.17 10.55 20.45
C GLY A 76 -10.43 9.10 20.09
N LEU A 77 -9.40 8.33 19.74
CA LEU A 77 -9.49 6.89 19.53
C LEU A 77 -8.55 6.18 20.50
N ASN A 78 -8.65 4.86 20.53
CA ASN A 78 -7.65 3.95 21.07
C ASN A 78 -7.37 2.85 20.04
N HIS A 79 -6.54 1.87 20.35
CA HIS A 79 -6.23 0.81 19.37
C HIS A 79 -7.48 0.03 18.94
N LYS A 80 -8.45 -0.16 19.83
CA LYS A 80 -9.67 -0.93 19.53
C LYS A 80 -10.53 -0.18 18.54
N SER A 81 -10.88 1.08 18.83
CA SER A 81 -11.71 1.89 17.94
C SER A 81 -11.01 2.33 16.67
N CYS A 82 -9.68 2.38 16.66
CA CYS A 82 -8.90 2.75 15.48
C CYS A 82 -8.63 1.57 14.54
N PHE A 83 -8.33 0.38 15.08
CA PHE A 83 -7.74 -0.71 14.30
C PHE A 83 -8.47 -2.05 14.34
N ASN A 84 -9.37 -2.32 15.29
CA ASN A 84 -10.01 -3.65 15.37
C ASN A 84 -10.76 -4.00 14.09
N THR A 85 -11.47 -3.04 13.47
CA THR A 85 -12.17 -3.28 12.20
C THR A 85 -11.21 -3.76 11.11
N LEU A 86 -10.05 -3.10 10.96
CA LEU A 86 -9.04 -3.50 9.98
C LEU A 86 -8.42 -4.85 10.32
N PHE A 87 -7.92 -5.04 11.55
CA PHE A 87 -7.17 -6.25 11.94
C PHE A 87 -8.05 -7.49 12.18
N ASN A 88 -9.37 -7.32 12.23
CA ASN A 88 -10.33 -8.43 12.23
C ASN A 88 -10.92 -8.70 10.84
N TYR A 89 -10.64 -7.87 9.84
CA TYR A 89 -11.04 -8.12 8.46
C TYR A 89 -10.32 -9.35 7.89
N GLU A 90 -11.04 -10.20 7.14
CA GLU A 90 -10.56 -11.52 6.69
C GLU A 90 -9.22 -11.43 5.96
N ASP A 91 -9.10 -10.54 4.95
CA ASP A 91 -7.88 -10.36 4.18
C ASP A 91 -6.70 -9.87 5.04
N MET A 92 -6.95 -9.06 6.08
CA MET A 92 -5.92 -8.60 7.00
C MET A 92 -5.47 -9.70 7.97
N GLN A 93 -6.35 -10.64 8.33
CA GLN A 93 -6.00 -11.80 9.13
C GLN A 93 -5.04 -12.73 8.38
N GLU A 94 -5.21 -12.88 7.06
CA GLU A 94 -4.28 -13.64 6.21
C GLU A 94 -2.86 -13.05 6.19
N ILE A 95 -2.75 -11.72 6.32
CA ILE A 95 -1.45 -11.06 6.42
C ILE A 95 -0.91 -11.24 7.84
N THR A 96 -1.70 -10.89 8.85
CA THR A 96 -1.26 -10.81 10.26
C THR A 96 -0.98 -12.16 10.90
N GLN A 97 -1.42 -13.30 10.36
CA GLN A 97 -0.95 -14.62 10.82
C GLN A 97 0.58 -14.85 10.68
N HIS A 98 1.22 -14.06 9.82
CA HIS A 98 2.67 -14.11 9.55
C HIS A 98 3.48 -13.12 10.37
N PHE A 99 2.83 -12.17 11.06
CA PHE A 99 3.46 -11.10 11.83
C PHE A 99 2.97 -11.14 13.27
N ALA A 100 3.78 -10.65 14.21
CA ALA A 100 3.22 -10.21 15.48
C ALA A 100 2.68 -8.79 15.32
N VAL A 101 1.62 -8.47 16.05
CA VAL A 101 1.02 -7.14 16.07
C VAL A 101 1.13 -6.59 17.48
N VAL A 102 1.61 -5.35 17.61
CA VAL A 102 1.67 -4.60 18.86
C VAL A 102 0.86 -3.34 18.67
N HIS A 103 -0.24 -3.27 19.40
CA HIS A 103 -1.10 -2.12 19.45
C HIS A 103 -0.66 -1.22 20.61
N VAL A 104 -0.37 0.05 20.31
CA VAL A 104 0.00 1.06 21.31
C VAL A 104 -1.20 1.96 21.57
N ASP A 105 -1.56 2.10 22.85
CA ASP A 105 -2.46 3.15 23.30
C ASP A 105 -1.64 4.33 23.83
N ALA A 106 -1.95 5.53 23.35
CA ALA A 106 -1.36 6.75 23.88
C ALA A 106 -1.67 6.90 25.38
N PRO A 107 -0.80 7.54 26.17
CA PRO A 107 -0.97 7.63 27.62
C PRO A 107 -2.37 8.08 28.05
N GLY A 108 -3.05 7.25 28.83
CA GLY A 108 -4.38 7.56 29.37
C GLY A 108 -5.53 7.46 28.36
N GLN A 109 -5.29 6.94 27.15
CA GLN A 109 -6.31 6.69 26.13
C GLN A 109 -6.78 5.23 26.09
N GLN A 110 -6.10 4.32 26.79
CA GLN A 110 -6.56 2.94 26.93
C GLN A 110 -7.91 2.87 27.66
N GLU A 111 -8.67 1.80 27.43
CA GLU A 111 -9.98 1.61 28.07
C GLU A 111 -9.88 1.65 29.60
N ALA A 112 -10.84 2.33 30.23
CA ALA A 112 -10.90 2.50 31.68
C ALA A 112 -9.64 3.14 32.33
N ALA A 113 -8.87 3.92 31.55
CA ALA A 113 -7.74 4.67 32.09
C ALA A 113 -8.17 5.65 33.21
N PRO A 114 -7.46 5.67 34.36
CA PRO A 114 -7.72 6.65 35.40
C PRO A 114 -7.36 8.06 34.90
N PRO A 115 -8.06 9.11 35.39
CA PRO A 115 -7.70 10.48 35.05
C PRO A 115 -6.31 10.81 35.60
N PHE A 116 -5.50 11.51 34.81
CA PHE A 116 -4.25 12.06 35.29
C PHE A 116 -4.49 13.12 36.37
N PRO A 117 -3.55 13.32 37.31
CA PRO A 117 -3.65 14.39 38.31
C PRO A 117 -3.75 15.78 37.68
N SER A 118 -4.42 16.71 38.37
CA SER A 118 -4.45 18.11 37.93
C SER A 118 -3.02 18.68 37.84
N GLY A 119 -2.73 19.36 36.73
CA GLY A 119 -1.38 19.90 36.44
C GLY A 119 -0.38 18.86 35.91
N TYR A 120 -0.83 17.65 35.57
CA TYR A 120 0.01 16.65 34.91
C TYR A 120 0.58 17.20 33.60
N ARG A 121 1.90 17.11 33.43
CA ARG A 121 2.57 17.46 32.18
C ARG A 121 2.50 16.27 31.22
N TYR A 122 1.53 16.32 30.31
CA TYR A 122 1.38 15.31 29.29
C TYR A 122 2.55 15.34 28.29
N PRO A 123 3.05 14.18 27.80
CA PRO A 123 4.15 14.15 26.85
C PRO A 123 3.81 14.88 25.54
N THR A 124 4.76 15.65 25.02
CA THR A 124 4.69 16.25 23.67
C THR A 124 4.71 15.18 22.58
N MET A 125 4.32 15.52 21.35
CA MET A 125 4.36 14.59 20.21
C MET A 125 5.76 13.98 19.97
N ASP A 126 6.82 14.74 20.21
CA ASP A 126 8.21 14.24 20.10
C ASP A 126 8.54 13.29 21.27
N GLU A 127 8.16 13.65 22.50
CA GLU A 127 8.34 12.79 23.68
C GLU A 127 7.53 11.48 23.54
N LEU A 128 6.32 11.51 22.96
CA LEU A 128 5.54 10.30 22.64
C LEU A 128 6.28 9.38 21.66
N ALA A 129 6.97 9.93 20.66
CA ALA A 129 7.81 9.14 19.76
C ALA A 129 9.04 8.54 20.46
N GLU A 130 9.61 9.24 21.45
CA GLU A 130 10.71 8.76 22.29
C GLU A 130 10.31 7.63 23.26
N MET A 131 9.01 7.41 23.49
CA MET A 131 8.52 6.27 24.28
C MET A 131 8.63 4.94 23.51
N LEU A 132 8.49 4.96 22.18
CA LEU A 132 8.41 3.77 21.33
C LEU A 132 9.64 2.85 21.35
N PRO A 133 10.89 3.33 21.42
CA PRO A 133 12.06 2.46 21.64
C PRO A 133 11.94 1.52 22.85
N SER A 134 11.19 1.89 23.89
CA SER A 134 10.98 1.04 25.08
C SER A 134 10.10 -0.18 24.76
N VAL A 135 9.13 0.00 23.87
CA VAL A 135 8.30 -1.08 23.30
C VAL A 135 9.15 -2.01 22.44
N MET A 136 10.20 -1.47 21.81
CA MET A 136 11.08 -2.19 20.89
C MET A 136 12.07 -3.13 21.58
N THR A 137 12.16 -3.15 22.92
CA THR A 137 13.19 -3.91 23.66
C THR A 137 13.17 -5.43 23.41
N GLN A 138 12.10 -5.96 22.79
CA GLN A 138 11.90 -7.38 22.46
C GLN A 138 11.80 -7.67 20.96
N VAL A 139 11.96 -6.65 20.09
CA VAL A 139 11.72 -6.77 18.64
C VAL A 139 12.82 -6.07 17.85
N ASN A 140 13.24 -6.66 16.73
CA ASN A 140 14.38 -6.15 15.95
C ASN A 140 14.02 -4.90 15.14
N SER A 141 12.80 -4.87 14.61
CA SER A 141 12.32 -3.84 13.68
C SER A 141 10.80 -3.87 13.57
N VAL A 142 10.20 -2.79 13.06
CA VAL A 142 8.74 -2.67 12.88
C VAL A 142 8.32 -2.21 11.50
N ILE A 143 7.11 -2.61 11.13
CA ILE A 143 6.28 -1.96 10.12
C ILE A 143 5.21 -1.16 10.86
N GLY A 144 5.29 0.17 10.80
CA GLY A 144 4.38 1.05 11.53
C GLY A 144 3.08 1.29 10.77
N ILE A 145 1.93 1.31 11.47
CA ILE A 145 0.64 1.76 10.94
C ILE A 145 0.08 2.85 11.87
N GLY A 146 0.03 4.08 11.39
CA GLY A 146 -0.41 5.24 12.16
C GLY A 146 -1.60 5.94 11.53
N VAL A 147 -2.48 6.50 12.36
CA VAL A 147 -3.59 7.36 11.92
C VAL A 147 -3.45 8.74 12.57
N GLY A 148 -3.51 9.81 11.79
CA GLY A 148 -3.44 11.21 12.25
C GLY A 148 -2.27 11.48 13.20
N ALA A 149 -2.56 11.74 14.47
CA ALA A 149 -1.56 11.90 15.53
C ALA A 149 -0.60 10.70 15.62
N GLY A 150 -1.11 9.47 15.51
CA GLY A 150 -0.27 8.27 15.47
C GLY A 150 0.61 8.18 14.22
N ALA A 151 0.14 8.68 13.08
CA ALA A 151 0.95 8.76 11.86
C ALA A 151 2.10 9.76 12.04
N TYR A 152 1.83 10.91 12.67
CA TYR A 152 2.87 11.89 13.04
C TYR A 152 3.91 11.26 13.99
N ILE A 153 3.48 10.60 15.06
CA ILE A 153 4.36 9.99 16.08
C ILE A 153 5.26 8.94 15.45
N LEU A 154 4.69 8.04 14.63
CA LEU A 154 5.47 7.00 13.94
C LEU A 154 6.44 7.59 12.92
N THR A 155 6.08 8.68 12.26
CA THR A 155 6.98 9.39 11.35
C THR A 155 8.16 10.00 12.12
N ARG A 156 7.91 10.68 13.24
CA ARG A 156 8.97 11.22 14.10
C ARG A 156 9.86 10.10 14.67
N PHE A 157 9.26 8.99 15.08
CA PHE A 157 10.00 7.81 15.56
C PHE A 157 10.93 7.25 14.48
N ALA A 158 10.48 7.15 13.23
CA ALA A 158 11.28 6.68 12.11
C ALA A 158 12.40 7.65 11.73
N LEU A 159 12.18 8.96 11.81
CA LEU A 159 13.23 9.97 11.62
C LEU A 159 14.32 9.85 12.70
N ASN A 160 13.91 9.62 13.96
CA ASN A 160 14.84 9.49 15.08
C ASN A 160 15.57 8.14 15.11
N ASN A 161 14.92 7.07 14.64
CA ASN A 161 15.41 5.69 14.74
C ASN A 161 15.23 4.92 13.41
N PRO A 162 15.86 5.36 12.31
CA PRO A 162 15.59 4.82 10.98
C PRO A 162 15.96 3.34 10.82
N THR A 163 16.85 2.81 11.67
CA THR A 163 17.23 1.39 11.66
C THR A 163 16.19 0.47 12.28
N LEU A 164 15.26 1.00 13.07
CA LEU A 164 14.20 0.22 13.74
C LEU A 164 12.91 0.16 12.91
N VAL A 165 12.79 0.96 11.85
CA VAL A 165 11.57 1.08 11.05
C VAL A 165 11.81 0.61 9.63
N GLU A 166 11.12 -0.45 9.24
CA GLU A 166 11.23 -1.03 7.90
C GLU A 166 10.26 -0.44 6.90
N GLY A 167 9.14 0.10 7.37
CA GLY A 167 8.14 0.75 6.54
C GLY A 167 7.04 1.39 7.37
N LEU A 168 6.37 2.38 6.80
CA LEU A 168 5.27 3.11 7.44
C LEU A 168 4.03 3.13 6.56
N VAL A 169 2.88 2.88 7.16
CA VAL A 169 1.54 3.19 6.61
C VAL A 169 0.99 4.37 7.39
N LEU A 170 0.80 5.49 6.72
CA LEU A 170 0.47 6.78 7.33
C LEU A 170 -0.90 7.23 6.83
N ILE A 171 -1.92 7.02 7.65
CA ILE A 171 -3.31 7.36 7.34
C ILE A 171 -3.61 8.76 7.88
N ASN A 172 -4.11 9.67 7.03
CA ASN A 172 -4.45 11.05 7.41
C ASN A 172 -3.32 11.80 8.13
N VAL A 173 -2.06 11.58 7.73
CA VAL A 173 -0.92 12.28 8.34
C VAL A 173 -0.96 13.77 8.00
N ASP A 174 -0.70 14.60 9.01
CA ASP A 174 -0.44 16.02 8.84
C ASP A 174 0.97 16.35 9.37
N PRO A 175 1.92 16.73 8.48
CA PRO A 175 3.29 17.02 8.87
C PRO A 175 3.48 18.44 9.45
N CYS A 176 2.45 19.30 9.35
CA CYS A 176 2.56 20.73 9.62
C CYS A 176 2.25 21.07 11.08
N ALA A 177 2.78 22.20 11.55
CA ALA A 177 2.55 22.74 12.89
C ALA A 177 1.22 23.53 13.03
N GLU A 178 0.27 23.36 12.11
CA GLU A 178 -0.96 24.13 12.13
C GLU A 178 -1.89 23.68 13.26
N GLY A 179 -2.41 24.68 13.98
CA GLY A 179 -3.35 24.46 15.07
C GLY A 179 -4.66 23.89 14.55
N TRP A 180 -4.92 22.61 14.80
CA TRP A 180 -6.08 21.89 14.26
C TRP A 180 -7.38 22.24 15.01
N ILE A 181 -7.31 22.63 16.29
CA ILE A 181 -8.50 22.90 17.13
C ILE A 181 -9.29 24.11 16.59
N ASP A 182 -8.62 25.23 16.33
CA ASP A 182 -9.28 26.44 15.83
C ASP A 182 -9.83 26.21 14.42
N TRP A 183 -9.10 25.46 13.60
CA TRP A 183 -9.55 25.01 12.29
C TRP A 183 -10.81 24.14 12.40
N ALA A 184 -10.83 23.14 13.29
CA ALA A 184 -11.96 22.24 13.49
C ALA A 184 -13.18 23.01 14.02
N ALA A 185 -12.97 23.90 15.00
CA ALA A 185 -14.02 24.77 15.51
C ALA A 185 -14.61 25.69 14.43
N SER A 186 -13.79 26.16 13.48
CA SER A 186 -14.26 26.99 12.36
C SER A 186 -15.21 26.25 11.41
N LYS A 187 -15.06 24.93 11.28
CA LYS A 187 -15.93 24.06 10.46
C LYS A 187 -17.26 23.72 11.11
N LEU A 188 -17.40 24.03 12.40
CA LEU A 188 -18.52 23.62 13.24
C LEU A 188 -19.54 24.74 13.48
N SER A 189 -19.72 25.68 12.55
CA SER A 189 -20.66 26.81 12.75
C SER A 189 -22.07 26.31 13.13
N GLY A 190 -22.43 26.44 14.42
CA GLY A 190 -23.71 25.96 14.97
C GLY A 190 -23.62 24.74 15.92
N TRP A 191 -22.48 24.06 16.02
CA TRP A 191 -22.24 22.97 16.99
C TRP A 191 -21.55 23.50 18.25
N THR A 192 -21.60 22.74 19.34
CA THR A 192 -21.06 23.18 20.64
C THR A 192 -19.54 23.24 20.62
N SER A 193 -18.90 24.08 21.47
CA SER A 193 -17.44 24.08 21.68
C SER A 193 -16.96 22.86 22.49
N ASN A 194 -17.69 21.75 22.46
CA ASN A 194 -17.38 20.55 23.20
C ASN A 194 -16.25 19.79 22.51
N LEU A 195 -15.34 19.22 23.31
CA LEU A 195 -14.16 18.49 22.84
C LEU A 195 -14.54 17.33 21.91
N VAL A 196 -15.63 16.62 22.22
CA VAL A 196 -16.14 15.52 21.38
C VAL A 196 -16.45 16.01 19.97
N ASP A 197 -17.16 17.14 19.83
CA ASP A 197 -17.54 17.68 18.52
C ASP A 197 -16.32 18.16 17.73
N ILE A 198 -15.34 18.76 18.42
CA ILE A 198 -14.06 19.18 17.84
C ILE A 198 -13.28 17.98 17.29
N VAL A 199 -13.19 16.89 18.07
CA VAL A 199 -12.55 15.63 17.63
C VAL A 199 -13.32 14.99 16.46
N MET A 200 -14.66 15.04 16.47
CA MET A 200 -15.46 14.55 15.35
C MET A 200 -15.18 15.34 14.05
N ALA A 201 -15.00 16.66 14.13
CA ALA A 201 -14.63 17.51 12.99
C ALA A 201 -13.19 17.36 12.50
N HIS A 202 -12.30 16.82 13.35
CA HIS A 202 -10.97 16.38 12.92
C HIS A 202 -11.03 15.14 12.05
N HIS A 203 -11.86 14.16 12.43
CA HIS A 203 -11.98 12.90 11.69
C HIS A 203 -12.81 13.03 10.43
N PHE A 204 -13.99 13.64 10.50
CA PHE A 204 -15.00 13.54 9.44
C PHE A 204 -15.23 14.86 8.73
N SER A 205 -15.59 14.78 7.45
CA SER A 205 -15.97 15.95 6.66
C SER A 205 -17.30 16.55 7.15
N THR A 206 -17.55 17.82 6.82
CA THR A 206 -18.81 18.49 7.17
C THR A 206 -20.02 17.76 6.59
N ASP A 207 -19.90 17.19 5.40
CA ASP A 207 -20.96 16.43 4.74
C ASP A 207 -21.23 15.13 5.51
N GLU A 208 -20.19 14.36 5.86
CA GLU A 208 -20.32 13.14 6.67
C GLU A 208 -20.97 13.41 8.04
N LEU A 209 -20.55 14.49 8.70
CA LEU A 209 -21.10 14.91 9.99
C LEU A 209 -22.56 15.34 9.90
N THR A 210 -22.96 15.96 8.78
CA THR A 210 -24.34 16.41 8.55
C THR A 210 -25.25 15.24 8.20
N ASP A 211 -24.77 14.31 7.37
CA ASP A 211 -25.47 13.07 7.03
C ASP A 211 -25.68 12.19 8.28
N ASN A 212 -24.80 12.30 9.28
CA ASN A 212 -24.92 11.73 10.62
C ASN A 212 -25.33 10.25 10.62
N GLN A 213 -24.68 9.48 9.75
CA GLN A 213 -24.89 8.04 9.62
C GLN A 213 -24.56 7.29 10.92
N GLU A 214 -24.99 6.02 11.03
CA GLU A 214 -24.78 5.17 12.21
C GLU A 214 -23.30 5.12 12.67
N LEU A 215 -22.36 5.14 11.71
CA LEU A 215 -20.93 5.22 11.99
C LEU A 215 -20.56 6.46 12.81
N ILE A 216 -21.02 7.64 12.38
CA ILE A 216 -20.76 8.93 13.05
C ILE A 216 -21.31 8.91 14.47
N GLN A 217 -22.52 8.38 14.65
CA GLN A 217 -23.14 8.27 15.97
C GLN A 217 -22.36 7.32 16.89
N THR A 218 -21.89 6.19 16.35
CA THR A 218 -21.09 5.20 17.08
C THR A 218 -19.77 5.82 17.56
N TYR A 219 -19.03 6.49 16.68
CA TYR A 219 -17.77 7.14 17.05
C TYR A 219 -17.99 8.30 18.04
N ARG A 220 -19.07 9.08 17.89
CA ARG A 220 -19.39 10.14 18.84
C ARG A 220 -19.65 9.60 20.24
N LEU A 221 -20.39 8.49 20.35
CA LEU A 221 -20.63 7.82 21.64
C LEU A 221 -19.34 7.24 22.20
N HIS A 222 -18.53 6.57 21.37
CA HIS A 222 -17.24 6.01 21.78
C HIS A 222 -16.32 7.10 22.35
N ILE A 223 -16.11 8.19 21.62
CA ILE A 223 -15.28 9.33 22.07
C ILE A 223 -15.81 9.89 23.38
N ALA A 224 -17.14 9.98 23.55
CA ALA A 224 -17.75 10.57 24.74
C ALA A 224 -17.75 9.66 25.98
N GLN A 225 -17.77 8.34 25.80
CA GLN A 225 -18.04 7.38 26.88
C GLN A 225 -16.86 6.45 27.20
N ASP A 226 -16.11 6.01 26.18
CA ASP A 226 -15.11 4.96 26.33
C ASP A 226 -13.70 5.51 26.62
N ILE A 227 -13.50 6.81 26.32
CA ILE A 227 -12.25 7.52 26.56
C ILE A 227 -12.41 8.52 27.70
N ASN A 228 -11.41 8.57 28.58
CA ASN A 228 -11.37 9.54 29.67
C ASN A 228 -11.23 10.97 29.11
N GLN A 229 -12.22 11.82 29.35
CA GLN A 229 -12.28 13.16 28.75
C GLN A 229 -11.16 14.10 29.22
N ASP A 230 -10.71 13.99 30.47
CA ASP A 230 -9.62 14.81 31.00
C ASP A 230 -8.29 14.41 30.33
N ASN A 231 -8.06 13.10 30.16
CA ASN A 231 -6.88 12.59 29.47
C ASN A 231 -6.93 12.90 27.97
N LEU A 232 -8.11 12.84 27.35
CA LEU A 232 -8.30 13.19 25.94
C LEU A 232 -7.95 14.65 25.69
N ALA A 233 -8.39 15.57 26.57
CA ALA A 233 -8.05 16.99 26.46
C ALA A 233 -6.52 17.22 26.48
N LEU A 234 -5.79 16.47 27.32
CA LEU A 234 -4.32 16.52 27.37
C LEU A 234 -3.68 16.02 26.06
N PHE A 235 -4.18 14.91 25.50
CA PHE A 235 -3.64 14.37 24.24
C PHE A 235 -3.95 15.28 23.04
N CYS A 236 -5.18 15.80 22.95
CA CYS A 236 -5.55 16.82 21.97
C CYS A 236 -4.68 18.08 22.09
N GLY A 237 -4.39 18.53 23.31
CA GLY A 237 -3.47 19.63 23.58
C GLY A 237 -2.06 19.33 23.08
N SER A 238 -1.54 18.12 23.31
CA SER A 238 -0.23 17.71 22.81
C SER A 238 -0.16 17.74 21.28
N TYR A 239 -1.20 17.24 20.60
CA TYR A 239 -1.28 17.26 19.14
C TYR A 239 -1.46 18.69 18.57
N GLN A 240 -2.20 19.55 19.28
CA GLN A 240 -2.39 20.96 18.91
C GLN A 240 -1.07 21.73 18.84
N TYR A 241 -0.14 21.44 19.74
CA TYR A 241 1.17 22.12 19.82
C TYR A 241 2.31 21.30 19.18
N ARG A 242 1.98 20.39 18.25
CA ARG A 242 2.99 19.66 17.49
C ARG A 242 3.84 20.62 16.65
N ARG A 243 5.10 20.24 16.43
CA ARG A 243 6.01 20.99 15.56
C ARG A 243 5.93 20.48 14.12
N ASP A 244 6.48 21.24 13.19
CA ASP A 244 6.63 20.74 11.82
C ASP A 244 7.55 19.50 11.84
N LEU A 245 7.28 18.51 10.98
CA LEU A 245 8.14 17.32 10.90
C LEU A 245 9.55 17.63 10.34
N GLU A 246 9.72 18.80 9.72
CA GLU A 246 10.96 19.27 9.09
C GLU A 246 11.48 18.30 8.03
N ILE A 247 10.56 17.57 7.38
CA ILE A 247 10.88 16.68 6.27
C ILE A 247 11.00 17.46 4.96
N GLU A 248 12.00 17.13 4.16
CA GLU A 248 12.22 17.74 2.85
C GLU A 248 12.44 16.67 1.78
N ARG A 249 11.99 16.97 0.56
CA ARG A 249 12.14 16.04 -0.56
C ARG A 249 13.59 16.08 -1.03
N PRO A 250 14.30 14.94 -1.09
CA PRO A 250 15.67 14.91 -1.58
C PRO A 250 15.72 15.27 -3.07
N VAL A 251 16.70 16.09 -3.45
CA VAL A 251 16.92 16.50 -4.84
C VAL A 251 17.79 15.46 -5.55
N VAL A 252 17.30 14.96 -6.69
CA VAL A 252 17.98 13.94 -7.49
C VAL A 252 19.38 14.43 -7.92
N GLY A 253 20.42 13.70 -7.52
CA GLY A 253 21.82 14.00 -7.87
C GLY A 253 22.63 14.73 -6.78
N LEU A 254 22.00 15.08 -5.65
CA LEU A 254 22.68 15.49 -4.42
C LEU A 254 22.70 14.32 -3.43
N ASN A 255 23.62 14.36 -2.45
CA ASN A 255 23.72 13.31 -1.43
C ASN A 255 22.43 13.22 -0.62
N GLU A 256 21.76 12.06 -0.65
CA GLU A 256 20.54 11.81 0.12
C GLU A 256 20.78 11.88 1.64
N ASP A 257 22.03 11.64 2.08
CA ASP A 257 22.42 11.63 3.49
C ASP A 257 22.35 13.00 4.20
N THR A 258 22.17 14.10 3.45
CA THR A 258 22.10 15.46 4.02
C THR A 258 20.68 15.99 4.20
N VAL A 259 19.66 15.26 3.74
CA VAL A 259 18.26 15.71 3.77
C VAL A 259 17.49 14.97 4.86
N ASN A 260 16.81 15.70 5.73
CA ASN A 260 15.94 15.10 6.73
C ASN A 260 14.67 14.56 6.05
N THR A 261 14.60 13.25 5.84
CA THR A 261 13.46 12.60 5.18
C THR A 261 13.37 11.14 5.61
N LEU A 262 12.24 10.48 5.33
CA LEU A 262 12.08 9.06 5.61
C LEU A 262 13.01 8.22 4.72
N THR A 263 13.78 7.34 5.36
CA THR A 263 14.69 6.40 4.68
C THR A 263 14.01 5.08 4.32
N CYS A 264 12.95 4.71 5.05
CA CYS A 264 12.12 3.54 4.80
C CYS A 264 11.01 3.82 3.75
N PRO A 265 10.46 2.78 3.11
CA PRO A 265 9.23 2.90 2.33
C PRO A 265 8.06 3.48 3.15
N ALA A 266 7.23 4.29 2.50
CA ALA A 266 6.03 4.88 3.10
C ALA A 266 4.81 4.73 2.19
N LEU A 267 3.70 4.29 2.74
CA LEU A 267 2.38 4.28 2.11
C LEU A 267 1.50 5.33 2.79
N LEU A 268 1.28 6.45 2.10
CA LEU A 268 0.36 7.49 2.57
C LEU A 268 -1.05 7.12 2.14
N VAL A 269 -2.03 7.21 3.05
CA VAL A 269 -3.42 6.84 2.78
C VAL A 269 -4.35 7.96 3.22
N VAL A 270 -5.30 8.32 2.36
CA VAL A 270 -6.32 9.32 2.67
C VAL A 270 -7.60 9.03 1.89
N GLY A 271 -8.76 9.25 2.52
CA GLY A 271 -10.04 9.24 1.83
C GLY A 271 -10.20 10.44 0.91
N ASP A 272 -10.89 10.30 -0.23
CA ASP A 272 -11.06 11.39 -1.19
C ASP A 272 -11.88 12.57 -0.68
N THR A 273 -12.79 12.34 0.27
CA THR A 273 -13.57 13.36 0.99
C THR A 273 -13.04 13.67 2.39
N SER A 274 -11.88 13.10 2.78
CA SER A 274 -11.30 13.30 4.12
C SER A 274 -10.92 14.76 4.37
N PRO A 275 -11.10 15.29 5.59
CA PRO A 275 -10.58 16.60 5.96
C PRO A 275 -9.04 16.74 5.84
N ALA A 276 -8.32 15.61 5.84
CA ALA A 276 -6.86 15.56 5.83
C ALA A 276 -6.23 15.50 4.42
N VAL A 277 -7.02 15.57 3.33
CA VAL A 277 -6.51 15.41 1.95
C VAL A 277 -5.37 16.37 1.66
N GLU A 278 -5.51 17.66 1.98
CA GLU A 278 -4.49 18.67 1.69
C GLU A 278 -3.20 18.41 2.47
N ALA A 279 -3.32 18.07 3.75
CA ALA A 279 -2.18 17.79 4.62
C ALA A 279 -1.40 16.53 4.18
N VAL A 280 -2.11 15.48 3.75
CA VAL A 280 -1.48 14.25 3.25
C VAL A 280 -0.79 14.49 1.90
N VAL A 281 -1.41 15.27 1.01
CA VAL A 281 -0.79 15.66 -0.27
C VAL A 281 0.46 16.49 -0.02
N GLU A 282 0.44 17.40 0.96
CA GLU A 282 1.62 18.17 1.37
C GLU A 282 2.70 17.27 1.96
N CYS A 283 2.34 16.28 2.79
CA CYS A 283 3.30 15.27 3.26
C CYS A 283 3.96 14.54 2.09
N ASN A 284 3.18 14.11 1.10
CA ASN A 284 3.73 13.46 -0.11
C ASN A 284 4.68 14.39 -0.88
N SER A 285 4.36 15.68 -0.97
CA SER A 285 5.17 16.70 -1.65
C SER A 285 6.59 16.80 -1.06
N ARG A 286 6.72 16.53 0.25
CA ARG A 286 7.95 16.61 1.04
C ARG A 286 8.71 15.27 1.17
N LEU A 287 8.13 14.15 0.75
CA LEU A 287 8.78 12.83 0.84
C LEU A 287 9.48 12.41 -0.45
N ASN A 288 10.40 11.42 -0.33
CA ASN A 288 11.09 10.83 -1.48
C ASN A 288 10.10 10.00 -2.33
N PRO A 289 9.84 10.39 -3.60
CA PRO A 289 8.85 9.72 -4.44
C PRO A 289 9.26 8.30 -4.88
N THR A 290 10.54 7.93 -4.75
CA THR A 290 11.00 6.56 -5.09
C THR A 290 10.66 5.52 -4.02
N LYS A 291 10.38 5.98 -2.79
CA LYS A 291 10.07 5.15 -1.62
C LYS A 291 8.66 5.39 -1.08
N THR A 292 7.96 6.40 -1.59
CA THR A 292 6.65 6.82 -1.09
C THR A 292 5.57 6.53 -2.13
N THR A 293 4.43 6.03 -1.68
CA THR A 293 3.24 5.83 -2.52
C THR A 293 2.05 6.54 -1.86
N LEU A 294 1.29 7.31 -2.63
CA LEU A 294 0.08 7.99 -2.16
C LEU A 294 -1.17 7.24 -2.64
N LEU A 295 -1.95 6.73 -1.70
CA LEU A 295 -3.25 6.10 -1.92
C LEU A 295 -4.38 7.05 -1.53
N LYS A 296 -5.01 7.66 -2.53
CA LYS A 296 -6.28 8.35 -2.35
C LYS A 296 -7.43 7.37 -2.59
N MET A 297 -8.19 7.07 -1.53
CA MET A 297 -9.27 6.09 -1.57
C MET A 297 -10.56 6.74 -2.03
N ALA A 298 -11.06 6.33 -3.20
CA ALA A 298 -12.32 6.80 -3.75
C ALA A 298 -13.51 6.38 -2.88
N ASP A 299 -14.51 7.25 -2.80
CA ASP A 299 -15.74 7.07 -2.01
C ASP A 299 -15.45 6.82 -0.52
N CYS A 300 -14.49 7.55 0.05
CA CYS A 300 -14.03 7.34 1.41
C CYS A 300 -13.73 8.67 2.10
N GLY A 301 -14.24 8.83 3.32
CA GLY A 301 -13.97 10.00 4.14
C GLY A 301 -12.91 9.74 5.21
N GLY A 302 -13.25 10.13 6.43
CA GLY A 302 -12.32 10.29 7.56
C GLY A 302 -11.57 9.06 8.04
N LEU A 303 -12.15 7.87 7.98
CA LEU A 303 -11.57 6.66 8.58
C LEU A 303 -11.45 5.51 7.56
N PRO A 304 -10.47 5.55 6.64
CA PRO A 304 -10.34 4.54 5.58
C PRO A 304 -10.19 3.10 6.10
N GLN A 305 -9.54 2.94 7.24
CA GLN A 305 -9.34 1.65 7.91
C GLN A 305 -10.62 1.04 8.50
N VAL A 306 -11.69 1.82 8.59
CA VAL A 306 -13.00 1.39 9.11
C VAL A 306 -14.03 1.30 7.98
N VAL A 307 -14.04 2.30 7.09
CA VAL A 307 -15.03 2.40 6.00
C VAL A 307 -14.70 1.47 4.84
N GLN A 308 -13.41 1.33 4.47
CA GLN A 308 -12.97 0.48 3.36
C GLN A 308 -11.80 -0.45 3.76
N PRO A 309 -11.95 -1.27 4.83
CA PRO A 309 -10.88 -2.10 5.37
C PRO A 309 -10.32 -3.11 4.38
N GLY A 310 -11.14 -3.63 3.45
CA GLY A 310 -10.68 -4.56 2.41
C GLY A 310 -9.70 -3.93 1.43
N LYS A 311 -10.01 -2.75 0.91
CA LYS A 311 -9.09 -2.02 0.00
C LYS A 311 -7.78 -1.64 0.72
N LEU A 312 -7.87 -1.26 2.00
CA LEU A 312 -6.67 -0.94 2.80
C LEU A 312 -5.83 -2.19 3.13
N ALA A 313 -6.47 -3.30 3.50
CA ALA A 313 -5.79 -4.58 3.73
C ALA A 313 -5.05 -5.03 2.46
N GLU A 314 -5.67 -4.83 1.30
CA GLU A 314 -5.04 -5.15 0.03
C GLU A 314 -3.84 -4.24 -0.28
N ALA A 315 -3.98 -2.92 -0.11
CA ALA A 315 -2.87 -1.99 -0.26
C ALA A 315 -1.70 -2.34 0.68
N PHE A 316 -2.01 -2.72 1.92
CA PHE A 316 -1.04 -3.20 2.88
C PHE A 316 -0.36 -4.51 2.44
N LYS A 317 -1.10 -5.45 1.85
CA LYS A 317 -0.55 -6.69 1.24
C LYS A 317 0.55 -6.35 0.25
N TYR A 318 0.29 -5.46 -0.71
CA TYR A 318 1.26 -5.08 -1.72
C TYR A 318 2.45 -4.32 -1.14
N PHE A 319 2.22 -3.45 -0.17
CA PHE A 319 3.29 -2.73 0.53
C PHE A 319 4.28 -3.70 1.20
N VAL A 320 3.77 -4.69 1.94
CA VAL A 320 4.57 -5.72 2.61
C VAL A 320 5.25 -6.69 1.62
N GLN A 321 4.60 -6.98 0.48
CA GLN A 321 5.21 -7.72 -0.63
C GLN A 321 6.38 -6.95 -1.26
N GLY A 322 6.25 -5.64 -1.45
CA GLY A 322 7.31 -4.76 -1.93
C GLY A 322 8.57 -4.79 -1.07
N MET A 323 8.38 -4.94 0.25
CA MET A 323 9.48 -5.12 1.22
C MET A 323 10.05 -6.56 1.25
N GLY A 324 9.41 -7.51 0.56
CA GLY A 324 9.90 -8.89 0.42
C GLY A 324 9.38 -9.90 1.45
N TYR A 325 8.42 -9.53 2.30
CA TYR A 325 7.94 -10.40 3.39
C TYR A 325 6.86 -11.41 3.02
N SER A 326 6.28 -11.30 1.82
CA SER A 326 5.11 -12.06 1.37
C SER A 326 5.30 -12.71 -0.01
N LYS A 327 6.47 -13.30 -0.26
CA LYS A 327 6.80 -13.94 -1.55
C LYS A 327 6.18 -15.34 -1.74
N ASP A 328 5.90 -16.07 -0.66
CA ASP A 328 5.52 -17.50 -0.74
C ASP A 328 4.04 -17.80 -0.48
N THR A 329 3.23 -16.85 0.03
CA THR A 329 1.84 -17.15 0.48
C THR A 329 0.71 -16.59 -0.38
N PHE A 330 0.99 -15.76 -1.40
CA PHE A 330 -0.06 -15.07 -2.17
C PHE A 330 0.02 -15.29 -3.69
N SER A 331 0.74 -16.32 -4.12
CA SER A 331 0.88 -16.74 -5.52
C SER A 331 -0.39 -17.33 -6.15
N HIS A 332 -1.55 -17.19 -5.49
CA HIS A 332 -2.83 -17.75 -5.95
C HIS A 332 -3.68 -16.78 -6.75
N ASP A 333 -3.33 -15.49 -6.79
CA ASP A 333 -4.04 -14.55 -7.66
C ASP A 333 -3.34 -14.52 -9.03
N GLY A 334 -3.88 -15.29 -9.97
CA GLY A 334 -3.42 -15.33 -11.36
C GLY A 334 -3.52 -13.97 -12.08
N LEU A 335 -3.21 -13.98 -13.38
CA LEU A 335 -3.18 -12.81 -14.27
C LEU A 335 -4.35 -11.84 -14.02
N PHE A 336 -4.09 -10.53 -13.96
CA PHE A 336 -5.12 -9.51 -13.79
C PHE A 336 -5.40 -8.76 -15.09
N LEU A 337 -6.68 -8.54 -15.42
CA LEU A 337 -7.15 -7.78 -16.57
C LEU A 337 -7.50 -6.35 -16.15
N PHE A 338 -7.09 -5.38 -16.95
CA PHE A 338 -7.44 -3.97 -16.76
C PHE A 338 -8.93 -3.73 -17.03
N LEU A 339 -9.63 -3.05 -16.12
CA LEU A 339 -11.07 -2.78 -16.26
C LEU A 339 -11.42 -1.33 -16.66
N SER A 340 -10.63 -0.32 -16.29
CA SER A 340 -10.94 1.09 -16.58
C SER A 340 -9.73 2.02 -16.43
N ASN A 341 -9.77 3.16 -17.12
CA ASN A 341 -8.67 4.13 -17.21
C ASN A 341 -8.18 4.59 -15.82
N SER A 342 -6.87 4.78 -15.70
CA SER A 342 -6.12 5.05 -14.46
C SER A 342 -6.55 6.36 -13.76
N ASP A 343 -6.96 6.27 -12.50
CA ASP A 343 -6.97 7.40 -11.58
C ASP A 343 -5.58 7.51 -10.90
N GLY A 344 -4.60 8.03 -11.65
CA GLY A 344 -3.27 8.33 -11.11
C GLY A 344 -2.47 7.10 -10.64
N ASP A 345 -2.18 7.05 -9.33
CA ASP A 345 -1.21 6.13 -8.69
C ASP A 345 -1.73 4.70 -8.49
N PHE A 346 -3.02 4.43 -8.75
CA PHE A 346 -3.65 3.12 -8.57
C PHE A 346 -4.45 2.69 -9.81
N MET A 347 -4.52 1.38 -10.05
CA MET A 347 -5.27 0.80 -11.15
C MET A 347 -6.19 -0.32 -10.67
N MET A 348 -7.46 -0.25 -11.06
CA MET A 348 -8.42 -1.32 -10.86
C MET A 348 -8.15 -2.44 -11.88
N VAL A 349 -8.01 -3.65 -11.37
CA VAL A 349 -7.79 -4.85 -12.17
C VAL A 349 -8.69 -5.98 -11.72
N ARG A 350 -9.09 -6.85 -12.64
CA ARG A 350 -9.90 -8.04 -12.39
C ARG A 350 -9.03 -9.28 -12.47
N SER A 351 -8.98 -10.08 -11.42
CA SER A 351 -8.32 -11.39 -11.47
C SER A 351 -9.01 -12.26 -12.53
N THR A 352 -8.23 -12.80 -13.46
CA THR A 352 -8.71 -13.78 -14.44
C THR A 352 -9.08 -15.11 -13.80
N THR A 353 -8.53 -15.41 -12.62
CA THR A 353 -8.73 -16.68 -11.94
C THR A 353 -9.94 -16.64 -11.01
N THR A 354 -10.09 -15.56 -10.23
CA THR A 354 -11.16 -15.45 -9.21
C THR A 354 -12.31 -14.57 -9.66
N GLY A 355 -12.16 -13.79 -10.73
CA GLY A 355 -13.13 -12.79 -11.17
C GLY A 355 -13.23 -11.57 -10.24
N ARG A 356 -12.48 -11.55 -9.12
CA ARG A 356 -12.48 -10.44 -8.15
C ARG A 356 -11.82 -9.20 -8.74
N GLU A 357 -12.40 -8.05 -8.44
CA GLU A 357 -11.87 -6.73 -8.78
C GLU A 357 -11.07 -6.19 -7.61
N ILE A 358 -9.92 -5.60 -7.92
CA ILE A 358 -8.81 -5.35 -7.01
C ILE A 358 -8.12 -4.04 -7.42
N TYR A 359 -7.74 -3.21 -6.45
CA TYR A 359 -6.96 -1.99 -6.72
C TYR A 359 -5.48 -2.26 -6.45
N ILE A 360 -4.65 -2.16 -7.50
CA ILE A 360 -3.20 -2.35 -7.37
C ILE A 360 -2.50 -1.01 -7.59
N PRO A 361 -1.58 -0.60 -6.72
CA PRO A 361 -0.77 0.58 -6.98
C PRO A 361 0.07 0.39 -8.26
N THR A 362 0.15 1.42 -9.11
CA THR A 362 0.76 1.34 -10.44
C THR A 362 2.26 1.02 -10.41
N ASN A 363 2.97 1.36 -9.33
CA ASN A 363 4.37 1.00 -9.12
C ASN A 363 4.60 -0.50 -8.85
N TYR A 364 3.55 -1.28 -8.59
CA TYR A 364 3.60 -2.74 -8.45
C TYR A 364 3.09 -3.50 -9.68
N THR A 365 2.73 -2.79 -10.75
CA THR A 365 2.22 -3.43 -11.97
C THR A 365 3.24 -3.45 -13.09
N ALA A 366 3.17 -4.51 -13.90
CA ALA A 366 3.98 -4.66 -15.09
C ALA A 366 3.05 -4.77 -16.30
N LYS A 367 3.28 -3.93 -17.31
CA LYS A 367 2.56 -4.04 -18.58
C LYS A 367 3.28 -5.07 -19.45
N VAL A 368 2.56 -6.11 -19.87
CA VAL A 368 3.09 -7.12 -20.80
C VAL A 368 2.41 -6.97 -22.16
N THR A 369 3.21 -6.73 -23.19
CA THR A 369 2.79 -6.69 -24.59
C THR A 369 3.47 -7.80 -25.37
N HIS A 370 2.79 -8.36 -26.36
CA HIS A 370 3.30 -9.47 -27.19
C HIS A 370 3.80 -10.71 -26.41
N ARG A 371 3.44 -10.85 -25.12
CA ARG A 371 3.91 -11.87 -24.15
C ARG A 371 5.38 -11.77 -23.72
N TRP A 372 6.23 -11.10 -24.48
CA TRP A 372 7.67 -11.02 -24.21
C TRP A 372 8.18 -9.59 -23.97
N LEU A 373 7.38 -8.54 -24.18
CA LEU A 373 7.78 -7.16 -23.95
C LEU A 373 7.14 -6.61 -22.66
N PHE A 374 7.97 -6.31 -21.67
CA PHE A 374 7.58 -5.90 -20.34
C PHE A 374 7.97 -4.43 -20.09
N SER A 375 7.02 -3.63 -19.63
CA SER A 375 7.27 -2.29 -19.08
C SER A 375 6.99 -2.30 -17.58
N GLY A 376 7.81 -1.60 -16.80
CA GLY A 376 7.68 -1.54 -15.33
C GLY A 376 8.35 -2.68 -14.56
N ILE A 377 9.24 -3.48 -15.17
CA ILE A 377 9.99 -4.53 -14.46
C ILE A 377 11.49 -4.23 -14.35
N SER A 378 12.07 -4.55 -13.18
CA SER A 378 13.50 -4.42 -12.92
C SER A 378 14.33 -5.58 -13.49
N ARG A 379 15.66 -5.42 -13.55
CA ARG A 379 16.58 -6.53 -13.86
C ARG A 379 16.38 -7.71 -12.91
N TYR A 380 16.24 -7.41 -11.62
CA TYR A 380 16.04 -8.41 -10.59
C TYR A 380 14.75 -9.20 -10.83
N LYS A 381 13.64 -8.50 -11.11
CA LYS A 381 12.35 -9.15 -11.38
C LYS A 381 12.38 -10.00 -12.66
N ALA A 382 13.11 -9.55 -13.69
CA ALA A 382 13.30 -10.35 -14.90
C ALA A 382 14.05 -11.67 -14.64
N VAL A 383 15.06 -11.66 -13.77
CA VAL A 383 15.76 -12.89 -13.35
C VAL A 383 14.79 -13.80 -12.59
N GLU A 384 14.04 -13.25 -11.63
CA GLU A 384 13.04 -14.01 -10.86
C GLU A 384 12.01 -14.71 -11.77
N LEU A 385 11.42 -13.99 -12.72
CA LEU A 385 10.45 -14.53 -13.68
C LEU A 385 11.06 -15.62 -14.56
N LEU A 386 12.26 -15.39 -15.10
CA LEU A 386 12.93 -16.35 -15.98
C LEU A 386 13.38 -17.61 -15.25
N MET A 387 13.66 -17.53 -13.95
CA MET A 387 14.05 -18.68 -13.12
C MET A 387 12.87 -19.60 -12.73
N HIS A 388 11.64 -19.28 -13.15
CA HIS A 388 10.48 -20.14 -12.93
C HIS A 388 10.72 -21.58 -13.46
N PRO A 389 10.29 -22.63 -12.73
CA PRO A 389 10.54 -24.03 -13.13
C PRO A 389 10.05 -24.38 -14.55
N ASP A 390 8.93 -23.80 -14.95
CA ASP A 390 8.30 -24.01 -16.28
C ASP A 390 9.06 -23.36 -17.44
N ASN A 391 9.99 -22.44 -17.16
CA ASN A 391 10.85 -21.88 -18.20
C ASN A 391 11.96 -22.86 -18.58
N GLN A 392 12.17 -23.02 -19.88
CA GLN A 392 13.26 -23.83 -20.44
C GLN A 392 14.42 -22.95 -20.91
N SER A 393 15.59 -23.54 -21.13
CA SER A 393 16.71 -22.80 -21.72
C SER A 393 16.31 -22.17 -23.05
N GLY A 394 16.69 -20.90 -23.26
CA GLY A 394 16.23 -20.07 -24.38
C GLY A 394 14.97 -19.26 -24.09
N ALA A 395 14.31 -19.46 -22.93
CA ALA A 395 13.21 -18.61 -22.51
C ALA A 395 13.68 -17.15 -22.34
N PHE A 396 12.86 -16.20 -22.77
CA PHE A 396 13.29 -14.80 -22.85
C PHE A 396 12.20 -13.79 -22.54
N LEU A 397 12.65 -12.59 -22.17
CA LEU A 397 11.82 -11.39 -22.13
C LEU A 397 12.65 -10.15 -22.49
N ILE A 398 11.98 -9.14 -23.02
CA ILE A 398 12.53 -7.81 -23.29
C ILE A 398 11.90 -6.85 -22.29
N ARG A 399 12.73 -6.03 -21.65
CA ARG A 399 12.31 -5.00 -20.70
C ARG A 399 12.92 -3.66 -21.04
N GLU A 400 12.35 -2.59 -20.53
CA GLU A 400 13.00 -1.27 -20.54
C GLU A 400 14.29 -1.27 -19.71
N SER A 401 15.28 -0.50 -20.16
CA SER A 401 16.59 -0.41 -19.53
C SER A 401 16.59 0.55 -18.34
N GLU A 402 16.94 0.06 -17.15
CA GLU A 402 17.04 0.89 -15.93
C GLU A 402 18.14 1.95 -16.01
N THR A 403 19.20 1.69 -16.77
CA THR A 403 20.41 2.55 -16.83
C THR A 403 20.45 3.46 -18.06
N SER A 404 19.49 3.37 -18.98
CA SER A 404 19.50 4.17 -20.21
C SER A 404 18.07 4.37 -20.67
N ARG A 405 17.61 5.64 -20.59
CA ARG A 405 16.32 6.05 -21.14
C ARG A 405 16.26 5.68 -22.62
N ASP A 406 15.09 5.20 -23.05
CA ASP A 406 14.79 4.78 -24.42
C ASP A 406 15.63 3.61 -24.96
N CYS A 407 16.25 2.80 -24.10
CA CYS A 407 16.89 1.54 -24.49
C CYS A 407 16.13 0.35 -23.91
N TYR A 408 16.27 -0.82 -24.55
CA TYR A 408 15.71 -2.07 -24.05
C TYR A 408 16.82 -3.03 -23.60
N SER A 409 16.46 -4.01 -22.78
CA SER A 409 17.31 -5.11 -22.36
C SER A 409 16.63 -6.44 -22.66
N LEU A 410 17.26 -7.28 -23.47
CA LEU A 410 16.86 -8.67 -23.69
C LEU A 410 17.46 -9.54 -22.57
N SER A 411 16.62 -10.22 -21.81
CA SER A 411 17.03 -11.17 -20.77
C SER A 411 16.71 -12.59 -21.21
N VAL A 412 17.69 -13.49 -21.17
CA VAL A 412 17.58 -14.86 -21.70
C VAL A 412 18.04 -15.87 -20.65
N LEU A 413 17.22 -16.88 -20.39
CA LEU A 413 17.57 -18.00 -19.52
C LEU A 413 18.48 -18.99 -20.26
N ARG A 414 19.62 -19.32 -19.66
CA ARG A 414 20.53 -20.40 -20.05
C ARG A 414 20.82 -21.27 -18.84
N ARG A 415 20.20 -22.44 -18.75
CA ARG A 415 20.50 -23.41 -17.69
C ARG A 415 21.88 -24.03 -17.95
N THR A 416 22.82 -23.84 -17.02
CA THR A 416 24.13 -24.51 -17.01
C THR A 416 24.26 -25.38 -15.75
N SER A 417 25.06 -26.44 -15.83
CA SER A 417 25.17 -27.45 -14.76
C SER A 417 25.90 -26.98 -13.50
N SER A 418 26.43 -25.74 -13.46
CA SER A 418 27.51 -25.38 -12.54
C SER A 418 27.28 -24.14 -11.64
N SER A 419 26.21 -23.35 -11.79
CA SER A 419 25.85 -22.32 -10.79
C SER A 419 24.48 -21.66 -11.04
N TYR A 420 23.71 -21.45 -9.96
CA TYR A 420 22.45 -20.69 -10.00
C TYR A 420 22.63 -19.20 -10.30
N GLN A 421 23.79 -18.62 -9.96
CA GLN A 421 24.06 -17.19 -10.07
C GLN A 421 24.28 -16.68 -11.51
N ASP A 422 24.44 -17.57 -12.50
CA ASP A 422 24.82 -17.19 -13.86
C ASP A 422 23.85 -17.71 -14.94
N CYS A 423 22.65 -18.11 -14.53
CA CYS A 423 21.66 -18.73 -15.39
C CYS A 423 20.91 -17.74 -16.31
N VAL A 424 20.93 -16.43 -16.05
CA VAL A 424 20.24 -15.43 -16.89
C VAL A 424 21.26 -14.45 -17.47
N ARG A 425 21.23 -14.30 -18.80
CA ARG A 425 22.10 -13.38 -19.56
C ARG A 425 21.29 -12.17 -20.00
N HIS A 426 21.88 -10.99 -19.90
CA HIS A 426 21.24 -9.73 -20.31
C HIS A 426 22.02 -9.09 -21.46
N TYR A 427 21.32 -8.69 -22.51
CA TYR A 427 21.84 -8.04 -23.69
C TYR A 427 21.20 -6.68 -23.86
N ARG A 428 22.03 -5.65 -24.07
CA ARG A 428 21.54 -4.31 -24.35
C ARG A 428 21.01 -4.27 -25.78
N ILE A 429 19.77 -3.81 -25.93
CA ILE A 429 19.20 -3.44 -27.22
C ILE A 429 19.25 -1.91 -27.31
N SER A 430 20.06 -1.42 -28.24
CA SER A 430 20.23 0.01 -28.50
C SER A 430 19.38 0.44 -29.69
N ILE A 431 19.01 1.71 -29.73
CA ILE A 431 18.24 2.33 -30.80
C ILE A 431 19.14 3.27 -31.60
N LEU A 432 19.12 3.17 -32.92
CA LEU A 432 19.81 4.07 -33.84
C LEU A 432 19.00 5.36 -34.07
N PRO A 433 19.63 6.44 -34.57
CA PRO A 433 18.92 7.71 -34.85
C PRO A 433 17.74 7.58 -35.82
N ASN A 434 17.73 6.55 -36.67
CA ASN A 434 16.63 6.24 -37.60
C ASN A 434 15.52 5.36 -36.96
N GLY A 435 15.59 5.09 -35.65
CA GLY A 435 14.64 4.27 -34.91
C GLY A 435 14.86 2.75 -34.98
N TRP A 436 15.92 2.29 -35.65
CA TRP A 436 16.19 0.85 -35.77
C TRP A 436 16.89 0.28 -34.53
N PHE A 437 16.61 -0.97 -34.22
CA PHE A 437 17.08 -1.68 -33.02
C PHE A 437 18.27 -2.57 -33.35
N TYR A 438 19.22 -2.69 -32.42
CA TYR A 438 20.33 -3.62 -32.55
C TYR A 438 20.89 -4.07 -31.19
N ILE A 439 21.44 -5.28 -31.16
CA ILE A 439 22.31 -5.78 -30.07
C ILE A 439 23.76 -5.73 -30.53
N SER A 440 24.02 -6.21 -31.74
CA SER A 440 25.30 -6.09 -32.44
C SER A 440 25.15 -5.04 -33.55
N PRO A 441 26.03 -4.04 -33.69
CA PRO A 441 25.94 -3.01 -34.73
C PRO A 441 25.92 -3.54 -36.18
N ARG A 442 26.28 -4.82 -36.38
CA ARG A 442 26.25 -5.50 -37.69
C ARG A 442 24.86 -6.00 -38.07
N LEU A 443 23.94 -6.11 -37.10
CA LEU A 443 22.60 -6.68 -37.27
C LEU A 443 21.58 -5.68 -36.73
N THR A 444 20.90 -4.99 -37.64
CA THR A 444 19.95 -3.92 -37.34
C THR A 444 18.55 -4.31 -37.81
N PHE A 445 17.53 -3.93 -37.04
CA PHE A 445 16.15 -4.35 -37.24
C PHE A 445 15.20 -3.16 -37.19
N SER A 446 14.16 -3.16 -38.03
CA SER A 446 13.19 -2.05 -38.06
C SER A 446 12.26 -2.02 -36.84
N CYS A 447 12.07 -3.16 -36.17
CA CYS A 447 11.27 -3.28 -34.96
C CYS A 447 11.76 -4.42 -34.05
N LEU A 448 11.36 -4.40 -32.77
CA LEU A 448 11.68 -5.46 -31.82
C LEU A 448 11.17 -6.84 -32.25
N HIS A 449 10.08 -6.91 -33.01
CA HIS A 449 9.52 -8.19 -33.47
C HIS A 449 10.49 -8.90 -34.43
N GLN A 450 11.05 -8.18 -35.41
CA GLN A 450 12.06 -8.72 -36.33
C GLN A 450 13.35 -9.11 -35.62
N LEU A 451 13.74 -8.36 -34.58
CA LEU A 451 14.88 -8.71 -33.74
C LEU A 451 14.64 -10.05 -33.04
N VAL A 452 13.47 -10.23 -32.43
CA VAL A 452 13.10 -11.50 -31.75
C VAL A 452 13.02 -12.66 -32.74
N GLU A 453 12.42 -12.47 -33.91
CA GLU A 453 12.33 -13.48 -34.96
C GLU A 453 13.71 -13.97 -35.40
N HIS A 454 14.61 -13.03 -35.74
CA HIS A 454 15.99 -13.36 -36.10
C HIS A 454 16.73 -14.13 -35.00
N TYR A 455 16.67 -13.67 -33.75
CA TYR A 455 17.36 -14.33 -32.64
C TYR A 455 16.69 -15.65 -32.19
N SER A 456 15.47 -15.92 -32.66
CA SER A 456 14.82 -17.22 -32.53
C SER A 456 15.34 -18.22 -33.57
N GLU A 457 15.71 -17.75 -34.76
CA GLU A 457 16.29 -18.57 -35.83
C GLU A 457 17.79 -18.84 -35.61
N SER A 458 18.57 -17.81 -35.27
CA SER A 458 20.02 -17.91 -35.02
C SER A 458 20.42 -17.22 -33.72
N ALA A 459 21.43 -17.73 -33.01
CA ALA A 459 21.90 -17.08 -31.79
C ALA A 459 22.73 -15.82 -32.09
N ASP A 460 23.49 -15.79 -33.18
CA ASP A 460 24.28 -14.64 -33.67
C ASP A 460 24.97 -13.79 -32.57
N GLY A 461 25.60 -14.46 -31.60
CA GLY A 461 26.33 -13.84 -30.49
C GLY A 461 25.60 -13.85 -29.14
N LEU A 462 24.33 -14.27 -29.11
CA LEU A 462 23.61 -14.58 -27.87
C LEU A 462 24.08 -15.92 -27.28
N CYS A 463 23.78 -16.10 -25.99
CA CYS A 463 24.16 -17.29 -25.24
C CYS A 463 23.43 -18.55 -25.73
N CYS A 464 22.25 -18.41 -26.32
CA CYS A 464 21.49 -19.44 -27.01
C CYS A 464 20.44 -18.76 -27.89
N ARG A 465 19.82 -19.54 -28.78
CA ARG A 465 18.64 -19.09 -29.52
C ARG A 465 17.48 -18.80 -28.57
N LEU A 466 16.66 -17.83 -28.96
CA LEU A 466 15.38 -17.57 -28.30
C LEU A 466 14.41 -18.70 -28.64
N THR A 467 13.76 -19.28 -27.64
CA THR A 467 12.86 -20.42 -27.84
C THR A 467 11.41 -19.99 -27.60
N VAL A 468 11.10 -19.55 -26.39
CA VAL A 468 9.75 -19.16 -25.98
C VAL A 468 9.77 -17.89 -25.14
N PRO A 469 8.72 -17.05 -25.20
CA PRO A 469 8.51 -16.00 -24.22
C PRO A 469 8.54 -16.56 -22.80
N CYS A 470 8.98 -15.74 -21.84
CA CYS A 470 8.94 -16.06 -20.43
C CYS A 470 7.54 -16.52 -20.01
N PHE A 471 7.49 -17.65 -19.30
CA PHE A 471 6.27 -18.15 -18.70
C PHE A 471 5.67 -17.12 -17.73
N ILE A 472 4.37 -16.89 -17.84
CA ILE A 472 3.59 -16.08 -16.92
C ILE A 472 2.38 -16.92 -16.50
N GLN A 473 2.29 -17.20 -15.21
CA GLN A 473 1.20 -17.98 -14.64
C GLN A 473 -0.16 -17.33 -14.96
N GLY A 474 -1.09 -18.10 -15.51
CA GLY A 474 -2.44 -17.64 -15.89
C GLY A 474 -2.59 -17.11 -17.32
N LEU A 475 -1.50 -16.86 -18.07
CA LEU A 475 -1.61 -16.35 -19.45
C LEU A 475 -1.98 -17.45 -20.47
N ASP A 476 -1.56 -18.70 -20.24
CA ASP A 476 -1.82 -19.82 -21.16
C ASP A 476 -3.20 -20.46 -20.97
N ASN A 477 -3.82 -20.32 -19.80
CA ASN A 477 -5.18 -20.80 -19.51
C ASN A 477 -6.28 -19.93 -20.17
N ALA A 478 -5.95 -18.72 -20.63
CA ALA A 478 -6.88 -17.83 -21.33
C ALA A 478 -7.19 -18.26 -22.78
N ARG A 479 -6.70 -19.43 -23.23
CA ARG A 479 -6.98 -19.96 -24.57
C ARG A 479 -8.42 -20.46 -24.77
N GLU A 480 -9.16 -20.77 -23.70
CA GLU A 480 -10.54 -21.28 -23.81
C GLU A 480 -11.63 -20.19 -23.78
N ALA A 481 -11.28 -18.92 -23.54
CA ALA A 481 -12.26 -17.83 -23.44
C ALA A 481 -12.17 -16.82 -24.61
N ARG A 482 -11.85 -17.27 -25.83
CA ARG A 482 -12.17 -16.46 -27.02
C ARG A 482 -13.64 -16.70 -27.37
N PRO A 483 -14.55 -15.74 -27.18
CA PRO A 483 -15.84 -15.84 -27.86
C PRO A 483 -15.54 -15.90 -29.37
N VAL A 484 -16.04 -16.95 -30.02
CA VAL A 484 -16.10 -17.00 -31.48
C VAL A 484 -16.72 -15.67 -31.93
N PRO A 485 -16.10 -14.93 -32.88
CA PRO A 485 -16.72 -13.71 -33.40
C PRO A 485 -18.10 -14.06 -33.92
N THR A 486 -19.14 -13.75 -33.14
CA THR A 486 -20.50 -13.94 -33.61
C THR A 486 -20.66 -12.91 -34.69
N THR A 487 -20.75 -13.38 -35.93
CA THR A 487 -21.03 -12.50 -37.07
C THR A 487 -22.46 -12.01 -36.89
N ILE A 488 -22.63 -10.90 -36.16
CA ILE A 488 -23.90 -10.19 -36.13
C ILE A 488 -24.04 -9.57 -37.51
N ARG A 489 -24.81 -10.22 -38.39
CA ARG A 489 -25.35 -9.54 -39.58
C ARG A 489 -26.18 -8.37 -39.06
N ARG A 490 -25.63 -7.15 -39.12
CA ARG A 490 -26.42 -5.94 -38.92
C ARG A 490 -27.59 -5.97 -39.91
N PRO A 491 -28.80 -5.58 -39.51
CA PRO A 491 -29.90 -5.42 -40.45
C PRO A 491 -29.46 -4.49 -41.57
N THR A 492 -29.78 -4.84 -42.82
CA THR A 492 -29.50 -4.00 -43.98
C THR A 492 -30.18 -2.65 -43.77
N ILE A 493 -29.40 -1.58 -43.61
CA ILE A 493 -29.92 -0.22 -43.43
C ILE A 493 -30.74 0.14 -44.68
N ASN A 494 -32.03 0.38 -44.49
CA ASN A 494 -32.91 0.86 -45.54
C ASN A 494 -32.77 2.38 -45.64
N TRP A 495 -31.97 2.83 -46.60
CA TRP A 495 -31.64 4.25 -46.81
C TRP A 495 -32.85 5.15 -47.10
N LYS A 496 -34.02 4.58 -47.40
CA LYS A 496 -35.27 5.32 -47.66
C LYS A 496 -35.97 5.82 -46.38
N ASP A 497 -35.59 5.30 -45.21
CA ASP A 497 -36.25 5.63 -43.93
C ASP A 497 -35.53 6.74 -43.15
N ILE A 498 -34.42 7.28 -43.68
CA ILE A 498 -33.69 8.40 -43.09
C ILE A 498 -34.40 9.71 -43.51
N SER A 499 -35.35 10.13 -42.69
CA SER A 499 -36.09 11.39 -42.85
C SER A 499 -35.20 12.62 -42.55
N ARG A 500 -35.27 13.65 -43.40
CA ARG A 500 -34.56 14.94 -43.32
C ARG A 500 -34.95 15.86 -42.13
N LYS A 501 -35.59 15.35 -41.07
CA LYS A 501 -35.98 16.19 -39.92
C LYS A 501 -34.97 16.08 -38.79
N ARG A 502 -34.35 17.21 -38.46
CA ARG A 502 -33.60 17.43 -37.21
C ARG A 502 -34.55 17.19 -36.02
N SER A 503 -34.36 16.09 -35.30
CA SER A 503 -34.77 15.98 -33.90
C SER A 503 -33.65 15.30 -33.11
N GLU A 504 -33.20 15.97 -32.06
CA GLU A 504 -32.34 15.42 -31.02
C GLU A 504 -33.11 14.31 -30.28
N SER A 505 -32.73 13.06 -30.52
CA SER A 505 -33.11 11.93 -29.68
C SER A 505 -32.00 10.89 -29.73
N ASP A 506 -31.56 10.43 -28.56
CA ASP A 506 -30.40 9.55 -28.30
C ASP A 506 -30.48 8.11 -28.86
N ASN A 507 -31.29 7.86 -29.89
CA ASN A 507 -31.44 6.53 -30.50
C ASN A 507 -31.12 6.52 -32.01
N CYS A 508 -30.00 7.14 -32.40
CA CYS A 508 -29.52 7.05 -33.79
C CYS A 508 -28.68 5.78 -33.99
N LEU A 509 -29.03 4.97 -35.01
CA LEU A 509 -28.34 3.72 -35.40
C LEU A 509 -26.95 3.92 -36.02
N VAL A 510 -26.42 5.15 -35.99
CA VAL A 510 -25.20 5.55 -36.66
C VAL A 510 -24.30 6.28 -35.67
N SER A 511 -23.02 5.88 -35.58
CA SER A 511 -22.06 6.50 -34.69
C SER A 511 -21.79 7.96 -35.08
N GLU A 512 -21.50 8.80 -34.08
CA GLU A 512 -21.27 10.23 -34.27
C GLU A 512 -20.18 10.51 -35.32
N GLY A 513 -19.08 9.74 -35.29
CA GLY A 513 -18.01 9.87 -36.28
C GLY A 513 -18.43 9.53 -37.72
N LEU A 514 -19.39 8.62 -37.93
CA LEU A 514 -19.93 8.34 -39.27
C LEU A 514 -20.90 9.45 -39.70
N ARG A 515 -21.64 10.04 -38.75
CA ARG A 515 -22.53 11.17 -38.99
C ARG A 515 -21.74 12.40 -39.46
N GLU A 516 -20.64 12.71 -38.80
CA GLU A 516 -19.76 13.82 -39.20
C GLU A 516 -19.09 13.58 -40.55
N ALA A 517 -18.63 12.36 -40.82
CA ALA A 517 -18.06 12.01 -42.12
C ALA A 517 -19.06 12.14 -43.27
N ILE A 518 -20.32 11.74 -43.06
CA ILE A 518 -21.40 11.89 -44.06
C ILE A 518 -21.77 13.37 -44.24
N SER A 519 -21.86 14.15 -43.15
CA SER A 519 -22.17 15.57 -43.23
C SER A 519 -21.07 16.36 -43.95
N SER A 520 -19.80 15.99 -43.70
CA SER A 520 -18.65 16.54 -44.42
C SER A 520 -18.68 16.16 -45.90
N TYR A 521 -18.99 14.90 -46.23
CA TYR A 521 -19.11 14.46 -47.63
C TYR A 521 -20.24 15.19 -48.38
N LEU A 522 -21.42 15.34 -47.77
CA LEU A 522 -22.55 16.04 -48.39
C LEU A 522 -22.23 17.52 -48.65
N GLN A 523 -21.60 18.21 -47.69
CA GLN A 523 -21.11 19.59 -47.87
C GLN A 523 -20.04 19.71 -48.96
N MET A 524 -19.22 18.68 -49.15
CA MET A 524 -18.20 18.66 -50.22
C MET A 524 -18.78 18.32 -51.59
N THR A 525 -19.99 17.75 -51.66
CA THR A 525 -20.64 17.35 -52.93
C THR A 525 -21.76 18.30 -53.39
N GLU A 526 -22.29 19.15 -52.51
CA GLU A 526 -23.25 20.20 -52.86
C GLU A 526 -22.52 21.49 -53.26
N ASP A 527 -21.81 21.46 -54.39
CA ASP A 527 -21.36 22.66 -55.09
C ASP A 527 -21.10 22.37 -56.58
N ASN A 528 -22.10 21.82 -57.27
CA ASN A 528 -22.12 21.74 -58.73
C ASN A 528 -23.55 21.71 -59.28
N SER A 529 -24.25 22.84 -59.17
CA SER A 529 -25.25 23.24 -60.17
C SER A 529 -25.48 24.75 -60.11
N TRP A 530 -24.57 25.51 -60.74
CA TRP A 530 -24.93 26.84 -61.24
C TRP A 530 -25.65 26.68 -62.58
N ASP A 531 -26.65 27.54 -62.77
CA ASP A 531 -27.38 27.90 -64.00
C ASP A 531 -28.45 26.94 -64.55
N THR A 532 -29.71 27.23 -64.23
CA THR A 532 -30.67 27.83 -65.20
C THR A 532 -31.90 28.43 -64.52
#